data_AF-A0A4S0MPQ3-F1
#
_entry.id   AF-A0A4S0MPQ3-F1
#
_cell.length_a   1.000
_cell.length_b   1.000
_cell.length_c   1.000
_cell.angle_alpha   90.00
_cell.angle_beta   90.00
_cell.angle_gamma   90.00
#
_symmetry.space_group_name_H-M   'P 1'
#
loop_
_entity.id
_entity.type
_entity.pdbx_description
1 polymer ?
#
loop_
_entity_poly.entity_id
_entity_poly.type
_entity_poly.pdbx_seq_one_letter_code
_entity_poly.pdbx_strand_id
1 'polypeptide(L)'
;AAGSGEAIEGYGKAAICGTSGEIEHASALIHTLHFGNHYRRAVGAKTYLAFTNLRGGPNTPIMIPLMDKNDEGRRSHYLTVHFQIGDAPAPDELIVALGASIG
;
A
#
# COMPACT_ATOMS: atom_id res chain seq x y z
N ALA A 1 -3.25 0.00 -17.27
CA ALA A 1 -2.66 1.06 -16.41
C ALA A 1 -3.71 2.15 -16.19
N ALA A 2 -3.72 2.81 -15.04
CA ALA A 2 -4.79 3.75 -14.66
C ALA A 2 -4.75 5.13 -15.36
N GLY A 3 -3.64 5.49 -16.02
CA GLY A 3 -3.56 6.69 -16.87
C GLY A 3 -3.34 8.01 -16.13
N SER A 4 -4.16 8.33 -15.12
CA SER A 4 -4.03 9.56 -14.33
C SER A 4 -4.47 9.38 -12.88
N GLY A 5 -4.05 10.30 -11.99
CA GLY A 5 -4.55 10.35 -10.61
C GLY A 5 -6.04 10.68 -10.51
N GLU A 6 -6.59 11.36 -11.52
CA GLU A 6 -8.03 11.67 -11.59
C GLU A 6 -8.87 10.41 -11.76
N ALA A 7 -8.42 9.47 -12.59
CA ALA A 7 -9.10 8.21 -12.87
C ALA A 7 -9.10 7.22 -11.69
N ILE A 8 -8.27 7.45 -10.66
CA ILE A 8 -8.24 6.56 -9.48
C ILE A 8 -9.50 6.76 -8.66
N GLU A 9 -10.19 5.67 -8.30
CA GLU A 9 -11.30 5.67 -7.35
C GLU A 9 -10.91 4.99 -6.03
N GLY A 10 -10.24 3.84 -6.11
CA GLY A 10 -9.78 3.07 -4.95
C GLY A 10 -8.26 3.07 -4.82
N TYR A 11 -7.72 3.13 -3.61
CA TYR A 11 -6.27 3.17 -3.38
C TYR A 11 -5.86 2.67 -1.99
N GLY A 12 -4.59 2.27 -1.87
CA GLY A 12 -4.03 1.70 -0.64
C GLY A 12 -2.53 1.50 -0.69
N LYS A 13 -1.95 1.00 0.40
CA LYS A 13 -0.50 0.76 0.52
C LYS A 13 -0.19 -0.52 1.28
N ALA A 14 1.00 -1.06 1.09
CA ALA A 14 1.51 -2.16 1.91
C ALA A 14 3.01 -1.99 2.14
N ALA A 15 3.52 -2.59 3.20
CA ALA A 15 4.96 -2.73 3.41
C ALA A 15 5.31 -4.09 4.03
N ILE A 16 6.48 -4.62 3.65
CA ILE A 16 7.04 -5.83 4.26
C ILE A 16 8.47 -5.52 4.71
N CYS A 17 8.76 -5.78 5.98
CA CYS A 17 10.12 -5.77 6.49
C CYS A 17 10.75 -7.16 6.34
N GLY A 18 11.99 -7.20 5.83
CA GLY A 18 12.83 -8.40 5.83
C GLY A 18 13.05 -8.96 7.24
N THR A 19 13.43 -10.24 7.31
CA THR A 19 13.49 -10.99 8.56
C THR A 19 14.61 -10.55 9.51
N SER A 20 15.59 -9.74 9.09
CA SER A 20 16.62 -9.14 9.96
C SER A 20 16.21 -7.78 10.53
N GLY A 21 15.09 -7.20 10.08
CA GLY A 21 14.54 -5.97 10.64
C GLY A 21 13.34 -6.21 11.55
N GLU A 22 12.68 -5.11 11.93
CA GLU A 22 11.49 -5.13 12.78
C GLU A 22 10.27 -4.54 12.05
N ILE A 23 9.07 -4.91 12.47
CA ILE A 23 7.82 -4.44 11.84
C ILE A 23 7.68 -2.90 11.90
N GLU A 24 8.32 -2.28 12.88
CA GLU A 24 8.45 -0.83 13.02
C GLU A 24 9.20 -0.19 11.85
N HIS A 25 10.11 -0.89 11.17
CA HIS A 25 10.78 -0.36 9.97
C HIS A 25 9.80 -0.20 8.81
N ALA A 26 8.94 -1.19 8.57
CA ALA A 26 7.86 -1.10 7.59
C ALA A 26 6.91 0.05 7.97
N SER A 27 6.52 0.12 9.24
CA SER A 27 5.64 1.16 9.79
C SER A 27 6.26 2.56 9.66
N ALA A 28 7.56 2.72 9.91
CA ALA A 28 8.28 3.98 9.81
C ALA A 28 8.29 4.53 8.38
N LEU A 29 8.19 3.68 7.36
CA LEU A 29 8.04 4.12 5.98
C LEU A 29 6.60 4.53 5.69
N ILE A 30 5.62 3.65 5.95
CA ILE A 30 4.26 3.86 5.45
C ILE A 30 3.34 4.64 6.40
N HIS A 31 3.67 4.80 7.69
CA HIS A 31 2.86 5.54 8.66
C HIS A 31 3.31 6.99 8.87
N THR A 32 4.17 7.50 7.98
CA THR A 32 4.56 8.91 8.02
C THR A 32 3.71 9.75 7.08
N LEU A 33 3.47 11.00 7.51
CA LEU A 33 2.85 12.02 6.67
C LEU A 33 3.72 12.34 5.44
N HIS A 34 5.03 12.14 5.54
CA HIS A 34 5.97 12.36 4.44
C HIS A 34 5.70 11.38 3.29
N PHE A 35 5.54 10.08 3.56
CA PHE A 35 5.25 9.11 2.50
C PHE A 35 3.79 9.18 2.02
N GLY A 36 2.83 8.99 2.93
CA GLY A 36 1.43 8.80 2.57
C GLY A 36 0.80 10.03 1.87
N ASN A 37 1.18 11.24 2.29
CA ASN A 37 0.60 12.45 1.70
C ASN A 37 1.06 12.70 0.26
N HIS A 38 2.23 12.20 -0.17
CA HIS A 38 2.63 12.34 -1.56
C HIS A 38 1.67 11.62 -2.49
N TYR A 39 1.38 10.34 -2.21
CA TYR A 39 0.46 9.58 -3.03
C TYR A 39 -0.99 10.10 -2.90
N ARG A 40 -1.42 10.44 -1.67
CA ARG A 40 -2.75 11.02 -1.42
C ARG A 40 -2.99 12.31 -2.21
N ARG A 41 -2.01 13.22 -2.25
CA ARG A 41 -2.08 14.44 -3.06
C ARG A 41 -2.05 14.15 -4.56
N ALA A 42 -1.24 13.19 -4.99
CA ALA A 42 -1.13 12.83 -6.41
C ALA A 42 -2.45 12.30 -7.01
N VAL A 43 -3.29 11.65 -6.21
CA VAL A 43 -4.60 11.12 -6.65
C VAL A 43 -5.80 11.99 -6.24
N GLY A 44 -5.55 13.12 -5.57
CA GLY A 44 -6.61 14.02 -5.07
C GLY A 44 -7.49 13.41 -3.97
N ALA A 45 -6.94 12.51 -3.15
CA ALA A 45 -7.70 11.80 -2.13
C ALA A 45 -8.00 12.65 -0.88
N LYS A 46 -9.20 12.47 -0.34
CA LYS A 46 -9.67 13.02 0.94
C LYS A 46 -9.49 12.03 2.09
N THR A 47 -9.64 10.74 1.82
CA THR A 47 -9.52 9.66 2.81
C THR A 47 -8.05 9.35 3.12
N TYR A 48 -7.79 8.43 4.05
CA TYR A 48 -6.45 7.85 4.24
C TYR A 48 -6.30 6.52 3.48
N LEU A 49 -5.06 6.12 3.26
CA LEU A 49 -4.75 4.84 2.64
C LEU A 49 -5.00 3.68 3.61
N ALA A 50 -5.86 2.74 3.20
CA ALA A 50 -5.89 1.42 3.80
C ALA A 50 -4.51 0.76 3.68
N PHE A 51 -4.14 -0.07 4.66
CA PHE A 51 -2.79 -0.63 4.69
C PHE A 51 -2.69 -2.03 5.27
N THR A 52 -1.59 -2.68 4.90
CA THR A 52 -1.00 -3.81 5.63
C THR A 52 0.48 -3.52 5.89
N ASN A 53 1.01 -4.04 6.98
CA ASN A 53 2.44 -4.04 7.27
C ASN A 53 2.80 -5.40 7.90
N LEU A 54 3.79 -6.07 7.33
CA LEU A 54 4.21 -7.39 7.77
C LEU A 54 5.72 -7.42 7.95
N ARG A 55 6.19 -8.45 8.66
CA ARG A 55 7.57 -8.92 8.61
C ARG A 55 7.57 -10.28 7.93
N GLY A 56 8.46 -10.50 6.98
CA GLY A 56 8.51 -11.73 6.20
C GLY A 56 9.75 -11.80 5.30
N GLY A 57 10.06 -13.00 4.81
CA GLY A 57 11.17 -13.24 3.88
C GLY A 57 10.73 -13.22 2.41
N PRO A 58 11.60 -13.65 1.47
CA PRO A 58 11.28 -13.76 0.06
C PRO A 58 9.96 -14.50 -0.18
N ASN A 59 9.19 -14.03 -1.16
CA ASN A 59 7.90 -14.61 -1.52
C ASN A 59 6.80 -14.49 -0.44
N THR A 60 6.98 -13.63 0.58
CA THR A 60 5.88 -13.28 1.50
C THR A 60 4.74 -12.61 0.72
N PRO A 61 3.47 -13.05 0.88
CA PRO A 61 2.33 -12.44 0.19
C PRO A 61 2.16 -10.96 0.51
N ILE A 62 1.98 -10.15 -0.53
CA ILE A 62 1.69 -8.72 -0.44
C ILE A 62 0.20 -8.51 -0.74
N MET A 63 -0.52 -8.00 0.26
CA MET A 63 -1.94 -7.68 0.16
C MET A 63 -2.14 -6.18 0.35
N ILE A 64 -2.60 -5.48 -0.69
CA ILE A 64 -2.91 -4.06 -0.62
C ILE A 64 -4.43 -3.89 -0.57
N PRO A 65 -5.02 -3.64 0.61
CA PRO A 65 -6.43 -3.28 0.70
C PRO A 65 -6.64 -1.92 0.05
N LEU A 66 -7.71 -1.78 -0.72
CA LEU A 66 -8.12 -0.53 -1.35
C LEU A 66 -9.42 -0.06 -0.72
N MET A 67 -9.51 1.25 -0.50
CA MET A 67 -10.74 1.95 -0.16
C MET A 67 -10.90 3.14 -1.08
N ASP A 68 -12.12 3.64 -1.15
CA ASP A 68 -12.43 4.82 -1.93
C ASP A 68 -11.60 6.04 -1.51
N LYS A 69 -11.19 6.85 -2.48
CA LYS A 69 -10.38 8.05 -2.24
C LYS A 69 -11.16 9.23 -1.65
N ASN A 70 -12.48 9.24 -1.77
CA ASN A 70 -13.36 10.33 -1.36
C ASN A 70 -14.26 9.98 -0.16
N ASP A 71 -14.66 8.71 -0.01
CA ASP A 71 -15.56 8.22 1.03
C ASP A 71 -15.13 6.83 1.53
N GLU A 72 -14.44 6.78 2.68
CA GLU A 72 -13.93 5.54 3.26
C GLU A 72 -15.03 4.50 3.56
N GLY A 73 -16.30 4.90 3.64
CA GLY A 73 -17.44 4.01 3.86
C GLY A 73 -18.06 3.43 2.59
N ARG A 74 -17.60 3.81 1.38
CA ARG A 74 -18.16 3.37 0.09
C ARG A 74 -17.76 1.93 -0.23
N ARG A 75 -18.52 0.98 0.31
CA ARG A 75 -18.26 -0.49 0.24
C ARG A 75 -18.04 -1.07 -1.15
N SER A 76 -18.56 -0.44 -2.22
CA SER A 76 -18.32 -0.90 -3.58
C SER A 76 -16.85 -0.84 -4.00
N HIS A 77 -16.01 -0.09 -3.26
CA HIS A 77 -14.59 0.11 -3.54
C HIS A 77 -13.67 -0.66 -2.59
N TYR A 78 -14.23 -1.55 -1.76
CA TYR A 78 -13.44 -2.45 -0.93
C TYR A 78 -12.91 -3.60 -1.78
N LEU A 79 -11.66 -3.45 -2.22
CA LEU A 79 -10.95 -4.40 -3.07
C LEU A 79 -9.59 -4.72 -2.46
N THR A 80 -8.94 -5.79 -2.96
CA THR A 80 -7.58 -6.15 -2.54
C THR A 80 -6.74 -6.46 -3.76
N VAL A 81 -5.58 -5.81 -3.88
CA VAL A 81 -4.53 -6.24 -4.82
C VAL A 81 -3.66 -7.27 -4.11
N HIS A 82 -3.46 -8.43 -4.72
CA HIS A 82 -2.70 -9.54 -4.15
C HIS A 82 -1.62 -10.02 -5.12
N PHE A 83 -0.37 -10.04 -4.66
CA PHE A 83 0.79 -10.52 -5.42
C PHE A 83 1.95 -10.89 -4.48
N GLN A 84 3.06 -11.35 -5.05
CA GLN A 84 4.29 -11.66 -4.33
C GLN A 84 5.50 -11.36 -5.23
N ILE A 85 6.66 -11.15 -4.63
CA ILE A 85 7.95 -11.04 -5.33
C ILE A 85 8.78 -12.26 -4.93
N GLY A 86 9.14 -13.09 -5.92
CA GLY A 86 9.68 -14.43 -5.65
C GLY A 86 10.98 -14.44 -4.84
N ASP A 87 11.80 -13.40 -4.97
CA ASP A 87 13.12 -13.27 -4.35
C ASP A 87 13.22 -12.14 -3.32
N ALA A 88 12.11 -11.46 -2.97
CA ALA A 88 12.11 -10.30 -2.07
C ALA A 88 11.00 -10.33 -1.00
N PRO A 89 11.20 -9.65 0.16
CA PRO A 89 12.42 -8.96 0.55
C PRO A 89 13.49 -9.96 1.03
N ALA A 90 14.76 -9.69 0.73
CA ALA A 90 15.87 -10.30 1.44
C ALA A 90 15.84 -9.91 2.94
N PRO A 91 16.59 -10.62 3.83
CA PRO A 91 16.50 -10.39 5.26
C PRO A 91 16.72 -8.94 5.71
N ASP A 92 17.59 -8.19 5.04
CA ASP A 92 17.96 -6.79 5.32
C ASP A 92 17.26 -5.76 4.41
N GLU A 93 16.24 -6.18 3.66
CA GLU A 93 15.49 -5.31 2.74
C GLU A 93 14.10 -4.93 3.25
N LEU A 94 13.51 -3.92 2.60
CA LEU A 94 12.12 -3.51 2.82
C LEU A 94 11.40 -3.47 1.47
N ILE A 95 10.17 -3.99 1.42
CA ILE A 95 9.22 -3.73 0.33
C ILE A 95 8.26 -2.65 0.76
N VAL A 96 7.99 -1.70 -0.14
CA VAL A 96 6.87 -0.77 -0.06
C VAL A 96 6.09 -0.82 -1.36
N ALA A 97 4.76 -0.97 -1.27
CA ALA A 97 3.89 -1.10 -2.43
C ALA A 97 2.69 -0.17 -2.33
N LEU A 98 2.25 0.36 -3.48
CA LEU A 98 1.06 1.20 -3.62
C LEU A 98 0.08 0.53 -4.59
N GLY A 99 -1.19 0.54 -4.22
CA GLY A 99 -2.28 0.00 -5.04
C GLY A 99 -3.23 1.10 -5.48
N ALA A 100 -3.82 0.93 -6.67
CA ALA A 100 -4.79 1.84 -7.26
C ALA A 100 -5.80 1.07 -8.12
N SER A 101 -7.07 1.47 -8.09
CA SER A 101 -8.16 0.98 -8.92
C SER A 101 -8.93 2.14 -9.54
N ILE A 102 -9.51 1.93 -10.71
CA ILE A 102 -10.37 2.89 -11.43
C ILE A 102 -11.87 2.68 -11.16
N GLY A 103 -12.19 1.94 -10.09
CA GLY A 103 -13.52 1.43 -9.75
C GLY A 103 -13.40 0.00 -9.27
#